data_AF-A0A2S5WPY6-F1
#
_entry.id   AF-A0A2S5WPY6-F1
#
_cell.length_a   1.000
_cell.length_b   1.000
_cell.length_c   1.000
_cell.angle_alpha   90.00
_cell.angle_beta   90.00
_cell.angle_gamma   90.00
#
_symmetry.space_group_name_H-M   'P 1'
#
loop_
_entity.id
_entity.type
_entity.pdbx_description
1 polymer ?
#
loop_
_entity_poly.entity_id
_entity_poly.type
_entity_poly.pdbx_seq_one_letter_code
_entity_poly.pdbx_strand_id
1 'polypeptide(L)'
;MDALRAASYREGAGTWFSAKFTVTAAGAFTAEYNYDEEPEWTHEIDSIAYVTDQKHFPRDEEHQPEWEKAKLAEGRVWIAERDAREARERGE
;
A
#
# COMPACT_ATOMS: atom_id res chain seq x y z
N MET A 1 -11.85 -2.81 -3.05
CA MET A 1 -11.61 -2.06 -4.30
C MET A 1 -10.67 -2.81 -5.24
N ASP A 2 -10.36 -4.07 -4.94
CA ASP A 2 -9.18 -4.75 -5.50
C ASP A 2 -9.32 -5.06 -6.99
N ALA A 3 -10.53 -5.34 -7.46
CA ALA A 3 -10.78 -5.52 -8.89
C ALA A 3 -10.44 -4.27 -9.71
N LEU A 4 -10.74 -3.07 -9.20
CA LEU A 4 -10.38 -1.82 -9.86
C LEU A 4 -8.88 -1.53 -9.75
N ARG A 5 -8.28 -1.77 -8.57
CA ARG A 5 -6.82 -1.65 -8.38
C ARG A 5 -6.05 -2.57 -9.33
N ALA A 6 -6.50 -3.82 -9.48
CA ALA A 6 -5.92 -4.80 -10.38
C ALA A 6 -6.09 -4.41 -11.85
N ALA A 7 -7.26 -3.87 -12.24
CA ALA A 7 -7.46 -3.33 -13.58
C ALA A 7 -6.59 -2.10 -13.88
N SER A 8 -6.19 -1.34 -12.85
CA SER A 8 -5.27 -0.20 -12.96
C SER A 8 -3.80 -0.55 -12.79
N TYR A 9 -3.47 -1.79 -12.39
CA TYR A 9 -2.11 -2.22 -12.13
C TYR A 9 -1.25 -2.20 -13.40
N ARG A 10 0.00 -1.74 -13.24
CA ARG A 10 1.03 -1.78 -14.27
C ARG A 10 2.27 -2.41 -13.68
N GLU A 11 2.85 -3.35 -14.42
CA GLU A 11 4.10 -4.00 -14.01
C GLU A 11 5.20 -2.97 -13.75
N GLY A 12 5.95 -3.11 -12.64
CA GLY A 12 6.99 -2.18 -12.21
C GLY A 12 6.50 -0.84 -11.65
N ALA A 13 5.32 -0.34 -12.05
CA ALA A 13 4.77 0.94 -11.57
C ALA A 13 3.69 0.79 -10.48
N GLY A 14 3.18 -0.42 -10.26
CA GLY A 14 2.15 -0.68 -9.27
C GLY A 14 0.76 -0.17 -9.68
N THR A 15 -0.06 0.13 -8.68
CA THR A 15 -1.38 0.75 -8.81
C THR A 15 -1.46 2.01 -7.94
N TRP A 16 -2.56 2.74 -7.99
CA TRP A 16 -2.76 3.96 -7.20
C TRP A 16 -2.76 3.68 -5.68
N PHE A 17 -2.49 4.67 -4.83
CA PHE A 17 -2.55 4.57 -3.36
C PHE A 17 -3.93 4.91 -2.81
N SER A 18 -4.53 5.98 -3.31
CA SER A 18 -5.91 6.37 -2.98
C SER A 18 -6.66 6.82 -4.24
N ALA A 19 -7.99 6.83 -4.15
CA ALA A 19 -8.85 7.32 -5.21
C ALA A 19 -9.98 8.17 -4.63
N LYS A 20 -10.27 9.31 -5.28
CA LYS A 20 -11.40 10.18 -4.95
C LYS A 20 -12.45 10.07 -6.04
N PHE A 21 -13.66 9.68 -5.64
CA PHE A 21 -14.80 9.56 -6.53
C PHE A 21 -15.80 10.66 -6.22
N THR A 22 -16.17 11.45 -7.24
CA THR A 22 -17.23 12.46 -7.11
C THR A 22 -18.42 12.06 -7.96
N VAL A 23 -19.59 11.97 -7.33
CA VAL A 23 -20.87 11.67 -8.00
C VAL A 23 -21.81 12.85 -7.78
N THR A 24 -22.40 13.37 -8.86
CA THR A 24 -23.42 14.43 -8.77
C THR A 24 -24.83 13.85 -8.87
N ALA A 25 -25.83 14.57 -8.34
CA ALA A 25 -27.23 14.17 -8.46
C ALA A 25 -27.72 14.10 -9.92
N ALA A 26 -27.07 14.82 -10.83
CA ALA A 26 -27.34 14.78 -12.27
C ALA A 26 -26.74 13.53 -12.96
N GLY A 27 -26.06 12.65 -12.21
CA GLY A 27 -25.45 11.42 -12.73
C GLY A 27 -24.05 11.61 -13.31
N ALA A 28 -23.42 12.78 -13.15
CA ALA A 28 -22.02 12.95 -13.54
C ALA A 28 -21.10 12.24 -12.53
N PHE A 29 -20.04 11.61 -13.05
CA PHE A 29 -19.06 10.87 -12.26
C PHE A 29 -17.64 11.25 -12.65
N THR A 30 -16.78 11.52 -11.67
CA THR A 30 -15.34 11.69 -11.86
C THR A 30 -14.56 10.80 -10.89
N ALA A 31 -13.39 10.36 -11.33
CA ALA A 31 -12.46 9.57 -10.55
C ALA A 31 -11.06 10.18 -10.67
N GLU A 32 -10.45 10.47 -9.53
CA GLU A 32 -9.08 10.96 -9.41
C GLU A 32 -8.26 9.90 -8.66
N TYR A 33 -7.09 9.57 -9.18
CA TYR A 33 -6.22 8.54 -8.62
C TYR A 33 -4.90 9.15 -8.19
N ASN A 34 -4.50 8.90 -6.95
CA ASN A 34 -3.25 9.37 -6.37
C ASN A 34 -2.18 8.27 -6.46
N TYR A 35 -1.02 8.58 -7.02
CA TYR A 35 0.11 7.66 -7.15
C TYR A 35 1.36 8.13 -6.38
N ASP A 36 1.29 9.23 -5.66
CA ASP A 36 2.48 9.94 -5.19
C ASP A 36 2.41 10.29 -3.71
N GLU A 37 1.23 10.68 -3.21
CA GLU A 37 1.05 11.16 -1.84
C GLU A 37 0.64 10.03 -0.89
N GLU A 38 1.11 10.09 0.37
CA GLU A 38 0.67 9.17 1.41
C GLU A 38 -0.84 9.36 1.65
N PRO A 39 -1.65 8.29 1.61
CA PRO A 39 -3.09 8.43 1.83
C PRO A 39 -3.40 8.99 3.23
N GLU A 40 -4.37 9.90 3.27
CA GLU A 40 -4.91 10.40 4.53
C GLU A 40 -5.80 9.35 5.19
N TRP A 41 -5.21 8.58 6.11
CA TRP A 41 -5.95 7.59 6.88
C TRP A 41 -6.65 8.23 8.08
N THR A 42 -7.85 7.75 8.39
CA THR A 42 -8.58 8.19 9.60
C THR A 42 -7.98 7.65 10.90
N HIS A 43 -7.13 6.62 10.78
CA HIS A 43 -6.40 5.97 11.87
C HIS A 43 -5.02 5.56 11.35
N GLU A 44 -4.06 5.38 12.25
CA GLU A 44 -2.74 4.89 11.87
C GLU A 44 -2.84 3.47 11.27
N ILE A 45 -2.21 3.29 10.11
CA ILE A 45 -2.14 2.01 9.42
C ILE A 45 -0.82 1.34 9.77
N ASP A 46 -0.91 0.08 10.17
CA ASP A 46 0.24 -0.78 10.44
C ASP A 46 1.14 -0.87 9.20
N SER A 47 2.46 -0.69 9.39
CA SER A 47 3.44 -0.70 8.30
C SER A 47 3.49 -2.04 7.54
N ILE A 48 3.06 -3.15 8.15
CA ILE A 48 2.90 -4.46 7.50
C ILE A 48 1.86 -4.41 6.36
N ALA A 49 0.84 -3.55 6.46
CA ALA A 49 -0.18 -3.41 5.42
C ALA A 49 0.45 -2.88 4.11
N TYR A 50 1.39 -1.94 4.19
CA TYR A 50 2.12 -1.44 3.02
C TYR A 50 3.03 -2.51 2.41
N VAL A 51 3.70 -3.32 3.23
CA VAL A 51 4.47 -4.47 2.74
C VAL A 51 3.58 -5.48 2.03
N THR A 52 2.34 -5.65 2.50
CA THR A 52 1.36 -6.53 1.88
C THR A 52 0.85 -5.96 0.55
N ASP A 53 0.54 -4.66 0.49
CA ASP A 53 0.16 -3.98 -0.76
C ASP A 53 1.29 -4.06 -1.80
N GLN A 54 2.54 -3.80 -1.41
CA GLN A 54 3.72 -3.91 -2.29
C GLN A 54 3.93 -5.34 -2.82
N LYS A 55 3.58 -6.38 -2.06
CA LYS A 55 3.62 -7.76 -2.56
C LYS A 55 2.51 -8.03 -3.58
N HIS A 56 1.36 -7.39 -3.42
CA HIS A 56 0.20 -7.62 -4.28
C HIS A 56 0.25 -6.79 -5.57
N PHE A 57 0.75 -5.55 -5.48
CA PHE A 57 0.94 -4.62 -6.59
C PHE A 57 2.39 -4.11 -6.61
N PRO A 58 3.36 -4.92 -7.07
CA PRO A 58 4.77 -4.54 -7.04
C PRO A 58 5.08 -3.24 -7.78
N ARG A 59 5.83 -2.37 -7.09
CA ARG A 59 6.48 -1.16 -7.60
C ARG A 59 8.00 -1.32 -7.57
N ASP A 60 8.68 -0.91 -8.63
CA ASP A 60 10.12 -0.71 -8.66
C ASP A 60 10.50 0.48 -7.77
N GLU A 61 11.73 0.51 -7.26
CA GLU A 61 12.16 1.56 -6.31
C GLU A 61 12.06 2.99 -6.87
N GLU A 62 12.08 3.16 -8.19
CA GLU A 62 11.88 4.46 -8.86
C GLU A 62 10.43 4.95 -8.80
N HIS A 63 9.47 4.04 -8.65
CA HIS A 63 8.03 4.31 -8.54
C HIS A 63 7.54 4.29 -7.08
N GLN A 64 8.45 4.16 -6.11
CA GLN A 64 8.15 4.22 -4.69
C GLN A 64 8.48 5.61 -4.14
N PRO A 65 7.48 6.41 -3.75
CA PRO A 65 7.72 7.65 -3.02
C PRO A 65 8.50 7.41 -1.72
N GLU A 66 9.17 8.45 -1.22
CA GLU A 66 10.03 8.31 -0.03
C GLU A 66 9.27 7.84 1.22
N TRP A 67 8.02 8.28 1.38
CA TRP A 67 7.17 7.84 2.48
C TRP A 67 6.85 6.35 2.39
N GLU A 68 6.63 5.80 1.18
CA GLU A 68 6.34 4.38 0.98
C GLU A 68 7.58 3.56 1.33
N LYS A 69 8.77 3.99 0.89
CA LYS A 69 10.05 3.36 1.27
C LYS A 69 10.23 3.28 2.78
N ALA A 70 9.94 4.37 3.49
CA ALA A 70 10.00 4.40 4.94
C ALA A 70 9.04 3.39 5.59
N LYS A 71 7.77 3.35 5.13
CA LYS A 71 6.77 2.38 5.62
C LYS A 71 7.13 0.93 5.29
N LEU A 72 7.71 0.67 4.12
CA LEU A 72 8.18 -0.67 3.75
C LEU A 72 9.35 -1.13 4.61
N ALA A 73 10.30 -0.24 4.90
CA ALA A 73 11.42 -0.55 5.80
C ALA A 73 10.91 -0.86 7.21
N GLU A 74 10.02 -0.01 7.75
CA GLU A 74 9.40 -0.19 9.06
C GLU A 74 8.65 -1.53 9.14
N GLY A 75 7.78 -1.83 8.18
CA GLY A 75 6.99 -3.06 8.16
C GLY A 75 7.84 -4.33 8.04
N ARG A 76 8.95 -4.26 7.31
CA ARG A 76 9.91 -5.39 7.22
C ARG A 76 10.59 -5.66 8.56
N VAL A 77 10.93 -4.63 9.33
CA VAL A 77 11.48 -4.78 10.68
C VAL A 77 10.47 -5.45 11.59
N TRP A 78 9.22 -4.96 11.62
CA TRP A 78 8.15 -5.56 12.42
C TRP A 78 7.92 -7.04 12.10
N ILE A 79 7.91 -7.40 10.81
CA ILE A 79 7.80 -8.80 10.37
C ILE A 79 8.98 -9.62 10.90
N ALA A 80 10.20 -9.14 10.72
CA ALA A 80 11.41 -9.85 11.16
C ALA A 80 11.44 -10.04 12.69
N GLU A 81 11.07 -9.02 13.46
CA GLU A 81 11.00 -9.11 14.92
C GLU A 81 9.93 -10.10 15.40
N ARG A 82 8.75 -10.09 14.76
CA ARG A 82 7.69 -11.06 15.05
C ARG A 82 8.20 -12.48 14.77
N ASP A 83 8.74 -12.71 13.59
CA ASP A 83 9.18 -14.03 13.16
C ASP A 83 10.33 -14.56 14.06
N ALA A 84 11.24 -13.68 14.49
CA ALA A 84 12.31 -14.01 15.43
C ALA A 84 11.79 -14.31 16.85
N ARG A 85 10.78 -13.58 17.33
CA ARG A 85 10.13 -13.88 18.62
C ARG A 85 9.49 -15.26 18.59
N GLU A 86 8.74 -15.56 17.53
CA GLU A 86 8.11 -16.87 17.37
C GLU A 86 9.13 -18.01 17.27
N ALA A 87 10.27 -17.82 16.59
CA ALA A 87 11.32 -18.82 16.53
C ALA A 87 11.92 -19.14 17.92
N ARG A 88 12.17 -18.11 18.74
CA ARG A 88 12.65 -18.29 20.13
C ARG A 88 11.64 -19.02 21.00
N GLU A 89 10.34 -18.74 20.82
CA GLU A 89 9.26 -19.43 21.55
C GLU A 89 9.11 -20.89 21.10
N ARG A 90 9.45 -21.20 19.85
CA ARG A 90 9.48 -22.58 19.32
C ARG A 90 10.69 -23.41 19.76
N GLY A 91 11.68 -22.80 20.42
CA GLY A 91 12.83 -23.51 21.00
C GLY A 91 13.87 -23.98 19.97
N GLU A 92 14.08 -23.20 18.90
CA GLU A 92 15.26 -23.30 18.00
C GLU A 92 16.44 -22.49 18.57
#